data_AF-A0A4U2G8F2-F1
#
_entry.id   AF-A0A4U2G8F2-F1
#
_cell.length_a   1.000
_cell.length_b   1.000
_cell.length_c   1.000
_cell.angle_alpha   90.00
_cell.angle_beta   90.00
_cell.angle_gamma   90.00
#
_symmetry.space_group_name_H-M   'P 1'
#
loop_
_entity.id
_entity.type
_entity.pdbx_description
1 polymer ?
#
loop_
_entity_poly.entity_id
_entity_poly.type
_entity_poly.pdbx_seq_one_letter_code
_entity_poly.pdbx_strand_id
1 'polypeptide(L)'
;MVTFTEKELDAVLNNAVETNPDFLRWFVHQTKFRSGGYKYLWSRSDHPWGIIDFERLDPATNGTVTERRQSETDILVVLEGQDGGRVALHIENKLSDGHFTEYQAEMYSQRAKQWMNKEKFKNYTDFQTILIAPQFFYNNNIEKARLFDCYISHEDIGKYLAKFALERT
;
A
#
# COMPACT_ATOMS: atom_id res chain seq x y z
N MET A 1 25.75 9.71 2.97
CA MET A 1 24.48 9.11 2.51
C MET A 1 23.85 8.39 3.68
N VAL A 2 22.59 8.67 3.98
CA VAL A 2 21.84 7.97 5.03
C VAL A 2 21.19 6.76 4.37
N THR A 3 21.31 5.59 4.99
CA THR A 3 20.59 4.38 4.57
C THR A 3 19.41 4.23 5.50
N PHE A 4 18.20 4.31 4.94
CA PHE A 4 16.96 4.00 5.67
C PHE A 4 16.52 2.58 5.35
N THR A 5 15.87 1.94 6.29
CA THR A 5 15.15 0.68 6.08
C THR A 5 13.72 0.96 5.59
N GLU A 6 13.09 -0.03 4.92
CA GLU A 6 11.66 0.04 4.55
C GLU A 6 10.81 0.39 5.77
N LYS A 7 11.01 -0.33 6.89
CA LYS A 7 10.29 -0.10 8.16
C LYS A 7 10.39 1.32 8.72
N GLU A 8 11.55 1.97 8.57
CA GLU A 8 11.72 3.35 9.02
C GLU A 8 10.92 4.32 8.15
N LEU A 9 10.88 4.09 6.83
CA LEU A 9 10.06 4.88 5.91
C LEU A 9 8.57 4.59 6.12
N ASP A 10 8.21 3.34 6.42
CA ASP A 10 6.82 2.95 6.73
C ASP A 10 6.30 3.68 7.97
N ALA A 11 7.09 3.72 9.03
CA ALA A 11 6.75 4.44 10.25
C ALA A 11 6.62 5.95 9.99
N VAL A 12 7.48 6.53 9.14
CA VAL A 12 7.44 7.95 8.77
C VAL A 12 6.19 8.28 7.97
N LEU A 13 5.84 7.45 6.98
CA LEU A 13 4.62 7.61 6.19
C LEU A 13 3.38 7.45 7.07
N ASN A 14 3.34 6.39 7.89
CA ASN A 14 2.24 6.10 8.81
C ASN A 14 1.99 7.25 9.78
N ASN A 15 3.05 7.79 10.39
CA ASN A 15 2.92 8.96 11.25
C ASN A 15 2.41 10.18 10.47
N ALA A 16 2.92 10.41 9.25
CA ALA A 16 2.52 11.57 8.46
C ALA A 16 1.05 11.54 8.04
N VAL A 17 0.50 10.39 7.63
CA VAL A 17 -0.94 10.28 7.27
C VAL A 17 -1.85 10.54 8.47
N GLU A 18 -1.39 10.24 9.69
CA GLU A 18 -2.13 10.48 10.93
C GLU A 18 -2.02 11.94 11.40
N THR A 19 -0.81 12.50 11.43
CA THR A 19 -0.54 13.76 12.14
C THR A 19 -0.41 14.97 11.22
N ASN A 20 -0.31 14.80 9.91
CA ASN A 20 -0.13 15.90 8.96
C ASN A 20 -1.33 15.98 7.98
N PRO A 21 -2.33 16.83 8.26
CA PRO A 21 -3.53 16.96 7.43
C PRO A 21 -3.26 17.37 5.98
N ASP A 22 -2.22 18.17 5.73
CA ASP A 22 -1.89 18.61 4.37
C ASP A 22 -1.23 17.50 3.57
N PHE A 23 -0.36 16.72 4.22
CA PHE A 23 0.18 15.49 3.61
C PHE A 23 -0.93 14.49 3.33
N LEU A 24 -1.80 14.20 4.30
CA LEU A 24 -2.93 13.28 4.11
C LEU A 24 -3.81 13.72 2.94
N ARG A 25 -4.18 15.00 2.88
CA ARG A 25 -4.98 15.56 1.79
C ARG A 25 -4.32 15.36 0.44
N TRP A 26 -3.02 15.68 0.34
CA TRP A 26 -2.24 15.46 -0.87
C TRP A 26 -2.17 13.97 -1.26
N PHE A 27 -1.91 13.10 -0.29
CA PHE A 27 -1.76 11.66 -0.48
C PHE A 27 -3.07 11.05 -0.99
N VAL A 28 -4.20 11.34 -0.34
CA VAL A 28 -5.53 10.91 -0.77
C VAL A 28 -5.88 11.46 -2.16
N HIS A 29 -5.40 12.66 -2.52
CA HIS A 29 -5.63 13.23 -3.84
C HIS A 29 -4.99 12.41 -4.98
N GLN A 30 -3.96 11.61 -4.69
CA GLN A 30 -3.33 10.72 -5.68
C GLN A 30 -4.16 9.44 -5.93
N THR A 31 -5.15 9.17 -5.08
CA THR A 31 -5.93 7.93 -5.08
C THR A 31 -7.25 8.11 -5.84
N LYS A 32 -7.96 6.99 -6.08
CA LYS A 32 -9.34 7.00 -6.59
C LYS A 32 -10.32 7.70 -5.63
N PHE A 33 -9.92 7.93 -4.38
CA PHE A 33 -10.74 8.52 -3.31
C PHE A 33 -10.63 10.05 -3.21
N ARG A 34 -9.91 10.72 -4.14
CA ARG A 34 -9.63 12.17 -4.13
C ARG A 34 -10.85 13.09 -3.93
N SER A 35 -12.05 12.65 -4.28
CA SER A 35 -13.28 13.46 -4.22
C SER A 35 -14.15 13.19 -2.97
N GLY A 36 -13.79 12.23 -2.12
CA GLY A 36 -14.68 11.75 -1.04
C GLY A 36 -14.61 12.54 0.27
N GLY A 37 -13.74 13.55 0.37
CA GLY A 37 -13.58 14.33 1.60
C GLY A 37 -13.17 13.49 2.82
N TYR A 38 -12.48 12.37 2.57
CA TYR A 38 -12.06 11.40 3.57
C TYR A 38 -11.10 11.99 4.60
N LYS A 39 -11.24 11.52 5.84
CA LYS A 39 -10.36 11.86 6.97
C LYS A 39 -9.66 10.61 7.48
N TYR A 40 -8.53 10.80 8.15
CA TYR A 40 -7.84 9.72 8.84
C TYR A 40 -8.76 9.11 9.91
N LEU A 41 -8.84 7.78 9.95
CA LEU A 41 -9.53 7.04 11.01
C LEU A 41 -8.52 6.22 11.82
N TRP A 42 -7.66 5.47 11.14
CA TRP A 42 -6.75 4.52 11.77
C TRP A 42 -5.70 4.02 10.78
N SER A 43 -4.50 3.69 11.24
CA SER A 43 -3.50 2.99 10.44
C SER A 43 -2.60 2.07 11.26
N ARG A 44 -1.85 1.21 10.55
CA ARG A 44 -0.79 0.35 11.09
C ARG A 44 0.34 0.20 10.09
N SER A 45 1.57 0.15 10.60
CA SER A 45 2.83 -0.11 9.85
C SER A 45 3.70 -1.19 10.50
N ASP A 46 3.11 -2.00 11.39
CA ASP A 46 3.76 -3.03 12.19
C ASP A 46 3.50 -4.43 11.62
N HIS A 47 3.62 -4.59 10.30
CA HIS A 47 3.32 -5.83 9.59
C HIS A 47 1.84 -6.28 9.73
N PRO A 48 0.85 -5.48 9.28
CA PRO A 48 -0.51 -5.98 9.15
C PRO A 48 -0.54 -7.27 8.31
N TRP A 49 -0.87 -8.39 8.97
CA TRP A 49 -0.79 -9.72 8.40
C TRP A 49 -2.09 -10.53 8.52
N GLY A 50 -2.23 -11.52 7.64
CA GLY A 50 -3.28 -12.53 7.71
C GLY A 50 -3.03 -13.68 6.73
N ILE A 51 -3.79 -14.76 6.91
CA ILE A 51 -3.87 -15.84 5.92
C ILE A 51 -4.97 -15.47 4.92
N ILE A 52 -4.67 -15.59 3.63
CA ILE A 52 -5.60 -15.39 2.52
C ILE A 52 -5.71 -16.69 1.71
N ASP A 53 -6.84 -16.84 1.04
CA ASP A 53 -6.99 -17.81 -0.04
C ASP A 53 -6.51 -17.13 -1.33
N PHE A 54 -5.31 -17.47 -1.80
CA PHE A 54 -4.69 -16.87 -2.97
C PHE A 54 -5.05 -17.68 -4.22
N GLU A 55 -5.77 -17.04 -5.14
CA GLU A 55 -6.10 -17.59 -6.45
C GLU A 55 -5.05 -17.16 -7.47
N ARG A 56 -4.47 -18.12 -8.18
CA ARG A 56 -3.57 -17.84 -9.30
C ARG A 56 -3.82 -18.79 -10.46
N LEU A 57 -3.42 -18.37 -11.65
CA LEU A 57 -3.37 -19.26 -12.79
C LEU A 57 -2.25 -20.28 -12.60
N ASP A 58 -2.53 -21.55 -12.86
CA ASP A 58 -1.52 -22.59 -13.01
C ASP A 58 -1.10 -22.67 -14.49
N PRO A 59 0.16 -22.33 -14.83
CA PRO A 59 0.63 -22.40 -16.21
C PRO A 59 0.59 -23.81 -16.82
N ALA A 60 0.64 -24.86 -15.98
CA ALA A 60 0.65 -26.24 -16.46
C ALA A 60 -0.74 -26.73 -16.90
N THR A 61 -1.78 -26.29 -16.20
CA THR A 61 -3.17 -26.73 -16.45
C THR A 61 -4.05 -25.67 -17.08
N ASN A 62 -3.57 -24.42 -17.14
CA ASN A 62 -4.34 -23.23 -17.50
C ASN A 62 -5.61 -23.05 -16.64
N GLY A 63 -5.66 -23.69 -15.47
CA GLY A 63 -6.74 -23.60 -14.50
C GLY A 63 -6.40 -22.66 -13.35
N THR A 64 -7.41 -22.23 -12.61
CA THR A 64 -7.20 -21.50 -11.35
C THR A 64 -6.88 -22.49 -10.24
N VAL A 65 -5.79 -22.24 -9.51
CA VAL A 65 -5.48 -22.92 -8.25
C VAL A 65 -5.66 -21.96 -7.10
N THR A 66 -6.21 -22.46 -6.00
CA THR A 66 -6.37 -21.72 -4.75
C THR A 66 -5.48 -22.33 -3.69
N GLU A 67 -4.65 -21.50 -3.05
CA GLU A 67 -3.75 -21.93 -1.99
C GLU A 67 -3.80 -20.97 -0.80
N ARG A 68 -3.65 -21.51 0.42
CA ARG A 68 -3.61 -20.69 1.62
C ARG A 68 -2.21 -20.09 1.76
N ARG A 69 -2.11 -18.76 1.68
CA ARG A 69 -0.86 -18.02 1.80
C ARG A 69 -0.92 -17.05 2.96
N GLN A 70 0.21 -16.88 3.65
CA GLN A 70 0.40 -15.72 4.50
C GLN A 70 0.63 -14.51 3.59
N SER A 71 -0.04 -13.42 3.93
CA SER A 71 0.06 -12.19 3.16
C SER A 71 0.06 -10.99 4.09
N GLU A 72 0.94 -10.06 3.78
CA GLU A 72 1.24 -8.88 4.56
C GLU A 72 1.08 -7.64 3.69
N THR A 73 0.72 -6.51 4.30
CA THR A 73 0.90 -5.19 3.72
C THR A 73 1.82 -4.40 4.63
N ASP A 74 2.76 -3.64 4.07
CA ASP A 74 3.69 -2.85 4.89
C ASP A 74 2.93 -1.83 5.73
N ILE A 75 1.98 -1.13 5.10
CA ILE A 75 1.16 -0.11 5.75
C ILE A 75 -0.30 -0.28 5.32
N LEU A 76 -1.19 -0.29 6.32
CA LEU A 76 -2.64 -0.23 6.13
C LEU A 76 -3.15 1.09 6.69
N VAL A 77 -3.77 1.92 5.83
CA VAL A 77 -4.43 3.17 6.25
C VAL A 77 -5.93 3.03 6.00
N VAL A 78 -6.74 3.30 7.00
CA VAL A 78 -8.21 3.36 6.91
C VAL A 78 -8.65 4.81 7.07
N LEU A 79 -9.52 5.23 6.15
CA LEU A 79 -10.09 6.55 6.10
C LEU A 79 -11.61 6.48 6.26
N GLU A 80 -12.20 7.53 6.81
CA GLU A 80 -13.64 7.64 7.01
C GLU A 80 -14.20 8.84 6.24
N GLY A 81 -15.26 8.59 5.47
CA GLY A 81 -16.02 9.58 4.72
C GLY A 81 -17.05 10.29 5.59
N GLN A 82 -17.66 11.34 5.05
CA GLN A 82 -18.65 12.13 5.80
C GLN A 82 -19.93 11.35 6.14
N ASP A 83 -20.25 10.32 5.36
CA ASP A 83 -21.37 9.41 5.55
C ASP A 83 -21.05 8.25 6.53
N GLY A 84 -19.85 8.24 7.11
CA GLY A 84 -19.35 7.13 7.93
C GLY A 84 -18.85 5.93 7.11
N GLY A 85 -18.87 6.01 5.78
CA GLY A 85 -18.30 5.00 4.90
C GLY A 85 -16.77 4.93 5.08
N ARG A 86 -16.21 3.72 5.05
CA ARG A 86 -14.79 3.51 5.31
C ARG A 86 -14.09 2.91 4.11
N VAL A 87 -12.92 3.45 3.80
CA VAL A 87 -12.07 2.96 2.70
C VAL A 87 -10.66 2.69 3.20
N ALA A 88 -9.96 1.77 2.55
CA ALA A 88 -8.59 1.41 2.92
C ALA A 88 -7.57 1.65 1.80
N LEU A 89 -6.37 2.05 2.19
CA LEU A 89 -5.17 2.07 1.35
C LEU A 89 -4.25 0.96 1.83
N HIS A 90 -4.02 -0.03 0.96
CA HIS A 90 -3.05 -1.11 1.19
C HIS A 90 -1.77 -0.74 0.48
N ILE A 91 -0.71 -0.48 1.23
CA ILE A 91 0.51 0.12 0.71
C ILE A 91 1.64 -0.91 0.78
N GLU A 92 2.34 -1.09 -0.33
CA GLU A 92 3.69 -1.67 -0.41
C GLU A 92 4.67 -0.52 -0.53
N ASN A 93 5.78 -0.58 0.21
CA ASN A 93 6.86 0.39 0.16
C ASN A 93 8.17 -0.32 -0.21
N LYS A 94 8.84 0.14 -1.28
CA LYS A 94 10.09 -0.46 -1.75
C LYS A 94 11.21 0.57 -1.80
N LEU A 95 12.40 0.17 -1.33
CA LEU A 95 13.63 0.92 -1.58
C LEU A 95 14.13 0.72 -3.02
N SER A 96 15.04 1.57 -3.44
CA SER A 96 15.70 1.51 -4.77
C SER A 96 16.33 0.15 -5.08
N ASP A 97 16.92 -0.50 -4.08
CA ASP A 97 17.57 -1.82 -4.15
C ASP A 97 16.68 -2.98 -3.66
N GLY A 98 15.41 -2.70 -3.39
CA GLY A 98 14.41 -3.70 -3.02
C GLY A 98 14.09 -4.67 -4.15
N HIS A 99 13.24 -5.65 -3.86
CA HIS A 99 12.70 -6.58 -4.86
C HIS A 99 11.32 -7.08 -4.45
N PHE A 100 10.51 -7.46 -5.43
CA PHE A 100 9.26 -8.17 -5.18
C PHE A 100 9.53 -9.63 -4.86
N THR A 101 8.95 -10.14 -3.78
CA THR A 101 8.90 -11.58 -3.55
C THR A 101 7.93 -12.25 -4.52
N GLU A 102 7.95 -13.58 -4.58
CA GLU A 102 7.07 -14.35 -5.46
C GLU A 102 5.60 -14.07 -5.13
N TYR A 103 4.82 -13.72 -6.16
CA TYR A 103 3.39 -13.35 -6.05
C TYR A 103 3.05 -12.16 -5.15
N GLN A 104 4.05 -11.38 -4.69
CA GLN A 104 3.82 -10.31 -3.73
C GLN A 104 2.78 -9.31 -4.23
N ALA A 105 2.94 -8.83 -5.47
CA ALA A 105 2.08 -7.82 -6.05
C ALA A 105 0.68 -8.37 -6.36
N GLU A 106 0.59 -9.60 -6.85
CA GLU A 106 -0.65 -10.31 -7.18
C GLU A 106 -1.54 -10.51 -5.95
N MET A 107 -0.95 -10.72 -4.77
CA MET A 107 -1.68 -10.95 -3.54
C MET A 107 -2.35 -9.69 -2.97
N TYR A 108 -1.90 -8.48 -3.33
CA TYR A 108 -2.36 -7.24 -2.69
C TYR A 108 -3.87 -7.02 -2.85
N SER A 109 -4.38 -7.11 -4.08
CA SER A 109 -5.80 -6.91 -4.37
C SER A 109 -6.68 -8.00 -3.74
N GLN A 110 -6.23 -9.24 -3.78
CA GLN A 110 -6.95 -10.38 -3.20
C GLN A 110 -7.00 -10.30 -1.67
N ARG A 111 -5.90 -9.94 -1.02
CA ARG A 111 -5.83 -9.69 0.42
C ARG A 111 -6.77 -8.56 0.82
N ALA A 112 -6.68 -7.43 0.13
CA ALA A 112 -7.50 -6.26 0.43
C ALA A 112 -9.00 -6.59 0.31
N LYS A 113 -9.41 -7.37 -0.69
CA LYS A 113 -10.78 -7.87 -0.84
C LYS A 113 -11.20 -8.78 0.32
N GLN A 114 -10.36 -9.72 0.72
CA GLN A 114 -10.66 -10.65 1.82
C GLN A 114 -10.64 -9.99 3.20
N TRP A 115 -10.06 -8.81 3.34
CA TRP A 115 -10.02 -8.05 4.59
C TRP A 115 -11.15 -7.04 4.74
N MET A 116 -11.88 -6.75 3.65
CA MET A 116 -13.08 -5.92 3.69
C MET A 116 -14.09 -6.43 4.71
N ASN A 117 -14.83 -5.51 5.33
CA ASN A 117 -15.89 -5.82 6.31
C ASN A 117 -15.44 -6.62 7.54
N LYS A 118 -14.14 -6.71 7.81
CA LYS A 118 -13.61 -7.31 9.04
C LYS A 118 -13.33 -6.23 10.08
N GLU A 119 -13.85 -6.42 11.29
CA GLU A 119 -13.72 -5.45 12.38
C GLU A 119 -12.25 -5.20 12.75
N LYS A 120 -11.43 -6.25 12.72
CA LYS A 120 -9.97 -6.18 12.88
C LYS A 120 -9.32 -5.14 11.98
N PHE A 121 -9.86 -4.94 10.78
CA PHE A 121 -9.38 -3.98 9.78
C PHE A 121 -10.36 -2.81 9.60
N LYS A 122 -11.13 -2.50 10.64
CA LYS A 122 -12.04 -1.34 10.73
C LYS A 122 -13.21 -1.33 9.76
N ASN A 123 -13.62 -2.49 9.22
CA ASN A 123 -14.82 -2.63 8.40
C ASN A 123 -14.86 -1.69 7.18
N TYR A 124 -13.73 -1.50 6.49
CA TYR A 124 -13.76 -0.76 5.21
C TYR A 124 -14.52 -1.55 4.14
N THR A 125 -15.17 -0.81 3.23
CA THR A 125 -16.06 -1.32 2.19
C THR A 125 -15.54 -1.08 0.77
N ASP A 126 -14.46 -0.31 0.62
CA ASP A 126 -13.72 -0.16 -0.64
C ASP A 126 -12.23 0.02 -0.32
N PHE A 127 -11.37 -0.24 -1.28
CA PHE A 127 -9.92 -0.11 -1.10
C PHE A 127 -9.19 0.30 -2.38
N GLN A 128 -7.95 0.73 -2.21
CA GLN A 128 -6.99 0.84 -3.31
C GLN A 128 -5.65 0.28 -2.86
N THR A 129 -4.99 -0.46 -3.75
CA THR A 129 -3.62 -0.93 -3.56
C THR A 129 -2.64 0.12 -4.11
N ILE A 130 -1.59 0.42 -3.36
CA ILE A 130 -0.63 1.47 -3.69
C ILE A 130 0.78 0.90 -3.60
N LEU A 131 1.56 1.08 -4.66
CA LEU A 131 3.00 0.94 -4.60
C LEU A 131 3.63 2.32 -4.33
N ILE A 132 4.43 2.39 -3.28
CA ILE A 132 5.35 3.49 -3.02
C ILE A 132 6.76 2.99 -3.27
N ALA A 133 7.49 3.65 -4.15
CA ALA A 133 8.87 3.29 -4.47
C ALA A 133 9.57 4.46 -5.18
N PRO A 134 10.91 4.45 -5.30
CA PRO A 134 11.62 5.33 -6.22
C PRO A 134 11.19 5.10 -7.66
N GLN A 135 11.26 6.15 -8.48
CA GLN A 135 10.94 6.05 -9.90
C GLN A 135 11.81 5.01 -10.62
N PHE A 136 13.06 4.88 -10.21
CA PHE A 136 13.98 3.87 -10.72
C PHE A 136 13.48 2.44 -10.46
N PHE A 137 13.05 2.13 -9.24
CA PHE A 137 12.51 0.81 -8.88
C PHE A 137 11.26 0.48 -9.70
N TYR A 138 10.33 1.44 -9.80
CA TYR A 138 9.10 1.30 -10.57
C TYR A 138 9.38 0.95 -12.03
N ASN A 139 10.30 1.70 -12.67
CA ASN A 139 10.65 1.49 -14.07
C ASN A 139 11.30 0.12 -14.32
N ASN A 140 12.16 -0.34 -13.42
CA ASN A 140 12.84 -1.63 -13.54
C ASN A 140 11.93 -2.83 -13.25
N ASN A 141 10.81 -2.63 -12.55
CA ASN A 141 9.89 -3.68 -12.15
C ASN A 141 8.46 -3.46 -12.71
N ILE A 142 8.35 -2.79 -13.85
CA ILE A 142 7.10 -2.22 -14.36
C ILE A 142 5.94 -3.22 -14.45
N GLU A 143 6.20 -4.46 -14.86
CA GLU A 143 5.17 -5.49 -15.01
C GLU A 143 4.52 -5.85 -13.67
N LYS A 144 5.32 -6.02 -12.61
CA LYS A 144 4.80 -6.27 -11.26
C LYS A 144 4.23 -5.00 -10.64
N ALA A 145 4.87 -3.86 -10.86
CA ALA A 145 4.44 -2.58 -10.31
C ALA A 145 3.05 -2.16 -10.81
N ARG A 146 2.71 -2.49 -12.07
CA ARG A 146 1.39 -2.23 -12.67
C ARG A 146 0.25 -3.10 -12.14
N LEU A 147 0.55 -4.10 -11.31
CA LEU A 147 -0.49 -4.89 -10.63
C LEU A 147 -1.12 -4.13 -9.45
N PHE A 148 -0.47 -3.05 -8.97
CA PHE A 148 -1.04 -2.13 -8.00
C PHE A 148 -1.93 -1.10 -8.71
N ASP A 149 -3.02 -0.69 -8.05
CA ASP A 149 -3.99 0.26 -8.61
C ASP A 149 -3.45 1.70 -8.69
N CYS A 150 -2.41 2.02 -7.92
CA CYS A 150 -1.83 3.35 -7.80
C CYS A 150 -0.32 3.23 -7.57
N TYR A 151 0.42 4.19 -8.09
CA TYR A 151 1.84 4.36 -7.84
C TYR A 151 2.11 5.80 -7.39
N ILE A 152 2.90 5.95 -6.33
CA ILE A 152 3.35 7.25 -5.82
C ILE A 152 4.86 7.17 -5.59
N SER A 153 5.60 8.11 -6.17
CA SER A 153 7.06 8.08 -6.10
C SER A 153 7.61 8.53 -4.74
N HIS A 154 8.76 8.00 -4.33
CA HIS A 154 9.52 8.53 -3.19
C HIS A 154 9.84 10.01 -3.39
N GLU A 155 10.15 10.39 -4.62
CA GLU A 155 10.49 11.74 -5.03
C GLU A 155 9.33 12.72 -4.81
N ASP A 156 8.09 12.29 -5.05
CA ASP A 156 6.90 13.10 -4.78
C ASP A 156 6.59 13.18 -3.29
N ILE A 157 6.70 12.07 -2.56
CA ILE A 157 6.53 12.05 -1.10
C ILE A 157 7.61 12.90 -0.42
N GLY A 158 8.83 12.90 -0.95
CA GLY A 158 9.99 13.64 -0.48
C GLY A 158 9.78 15.16 -0.42
N LYS A 159 8.84 15.70 -1.21
CA LYS A 159 8.42 17.11 -1.17
C LYS A 159 7.73 17.48 0.15
N TYR A 160 7.18 16.49 0.86
CA TYR A 160 6.50 16.64 2.14
C TYR A 160 7.31 16.01 3.29
N LEU A 161 7.95 14.87 3.04
CA LEU A 161 8.63 14.05 4.04
C LEU A 161 10.10 13.88 3.64
N ALA A 162 10.97 14.76 4.15
CA ALA A 162 12.37 14.85 3.73
C ALA A 162 13.15 13.52 3.76
N LYS A 163 12.80 12.56 4.63
CA LYS A 163 13.45 11.25 4.66
C LYS A 163 13.31 10.46 3.35
N PHE A 164 12.18 10.59 2.65
CA PHE A 164 11.97 9.97 1.34
C PHE A 164 12.84 10.60 0.25
N ALA A 165 13.20 11.88 0.37
CA ALA A 165 14.12 12.55 -0.57
C ALA A 165 15.61 12.21 -0.33
N LEU A 166 15.93 11.66 0.85
CA LEU A 166 17.29 11.31 1.24
C LEU A 166 17.62 9.82 1.03
N GLU A 167 16.62 9.03 0.68
CA GLU A 167 16.80 7.64 0.24
C GLU A 167 17.51 7.62 -1.12
N ARG A 168 18.29 6.57 -1.38
CA ARG A 168 19.19 6.51 -2.53
C ARG A 168 18.35 6.45 -3.80
N THR A 169 18.38 7.52 -4.59
CA THR A 169 17.90 7.51 -5.98
C THR A 169 18.97 7.03 -6.94
#